data_AF-A0A2V7X5A2-F1
#
_entry.id   AF-A0A2V7X5A2-F1
#
_cell.length_a   1.000
_cell.length_b   1.000
_cell.length_c   1.000
_cell.angle_alpha   90.00
_cell.angle_beta   90.00
_cell.angle_gamma   90.00
#
_symmetry.space_group_name_H-M   'P 1'
#
loop_
_entity.id
_entity.type
_entity.pdbx_description
1 polymer ?
#
loop_
_entity_poly.entity_id
_entity_poly.type
_entity_poly.pdbx_seq_one_letter_code
_entity_poly.pdbx_strand_id
1 'polypeptide(L)'
;PWFAVYFDLPLLVTIFFAMARRSPIAGLLTGAFIGLAQDMLGHNSIGLYGISKTVVGYGASSLGVKLDVENAGARFLITLGFYLVHSAVYFTVARALVNMTLSWSWWHGVWGGVANAVLGTFLYFALDKFKQRT
;
A
#
# COMPACT_ATOMS: atom_id res chain seq x y z
N PRO A 1 6.60 -1.96 -18.53
CA PRO A 1 7.47 -3.11 -18.19
C PRO A 1 6.75 -4.09 -17.25
N TRP A 2 6.83 -5.39 -17.53
CA TRP A 2 6.13 -6.49 -16.85
C TRP A 2 6.38 -6.55 -15.32
N PHE A 3 7.49 -6.00 -14.84
CA PHE A 3 7.82 -5.93 -13.41
C PHE A 3 6.98 -4.89 -12.64
N ALA A 4 6.52 -3.83 -13.31
CA ALA A 4 5.67 -2.80 -12.70
C ALA A 4 4.24 -3.28 -12.45
N VAL A 5 3.85 -4.42 -13.02
CA VAL A 5 2.55 -5.07 -12.77
C VAL A 5 2.58 -5.89 -11.47
N TYR A 6 3.76 -6.32 -11.02
CA TYR A 6 3.91 -7.12 -9.80
C TYR A 6 4.31 -6.30 -8.57
N PHE A 7 4.94 -5.15 -8.76
CA PHE A 7 5.46 -4.33 -7.67
C PHE A 7 4.69 -3.02 -7.55
N ASP A 8 3.84 -2.94 -6.52
CA ASP A 8 3.09 -1.73 -6.19
C ASP A 8 3.97 -0.77 -5.36
N LEU A 9 4.96 -0.18 -6.04
CA LEU A 9 5.80 0.88 -5.46
C LEU A 9 4.97 2.01 -4.83
N PRO A 10 3.87 2.50 -5.44
CA PRO A 10 3.05 3.54 -4.83
C PRO A 10 2.44 3.11 -3.49
N LEU A 11 2.01 1.85 -3.38
CA LEU A 11 1.47 1.29 -2.13
C LEU A 11 2.54 1.24 -1.04
N LEU A 12 3.73 0.75 -1.40
CA LEU A 12 4.87 0.66 -0.49
C LEU A 12 5.25 2.05 0.07
N VAL A 13 5.27 3.06 -0.79
CA VAL A 13 5.51 4.46 -0.42
C VAL A 13 4.40 4.98 0.48
N THR A 14 3.13 4.73 0.16
CA THR A 14 2.00 5.13 1.02
C THR A 14 2.11 4.52 2.42
N ILE A 15 2.40 3.22 2.54
CA ILE A 15 2.57 2.55 3.83
C ILE A 15 3.75 3.16 4.61
N PHE A 16 4.89 3.41 3.95
CA PHE A 16 6.04 4.02 4.61
C PHE A 16 5.73 5.41 5.18
N PHE A 17 5.17 6.30 4.35
CA PHE A 17 4.86 7.67 4.78
C PHE A 17 3.78 7.71 5.86
N ALA A 18 2.78 6.83 5.76
CA ALA A 18 1.73 6.72 6.76
C ALA A 18 2.30 6.26 8.12
N MET A 19 3.11 5.20 8.12
CA MET A 19 3.78 4.70 9.34
C MET A 19 4.74 5.73 9.92
N ALA A 20 5.54 6.39 9.09
CA ALA A 20 6.56 7.36 9.52
C ALA A 20 5.96 8.62 10.17
N ARG A 21 4.77 9.06 9.74
CA ARG A 21 4.10 10.25 10.27
C ARG A 21 3.33 10.01 11.56
N ARG A 22 3.02 8.76 11.93
CA ARG A 22 2.26 8.39 13.16
C ARG A 22 0.97 9.21 13.37
N SER A 23 0.37 9.70 12.28
CA SER A 23 -0.83 10.55 12.31
C SER A 23 -1.87 9.99 11.34
N PRO A 24 -3.00 9.46 11.84
CA PRO A 24 -4.08 8.88 11.03
C PRO A 24 -4.58 9.79 9.91
N ILE A 25 -4.77 11.07 10.22
CA ILE A 25 -5.26 12.08 9.28
C ILE A 25 -4.23 12.32 8.16
N ALA A 26 -2.94 12.43 8.52
CA ALA A 26 -1.89 12.62 7.53
C ALA A 26 -1.70 11.38 6.63
N GLY A 27 -1.82 10.17 7.20
CA GLY A 27 -1.80 8.92 6.44
C GLY A 27 -2.97 8.79 5.48
N LEU A 28 -4.17 9.20 5.92
CA LEU A 28 -5.36 9.24 5.07
C LEU A 28 -5.18 10.18 3.87
N LEU A 29 -4.78 11.43 4.13
CA LEU A 29 -4.61 12.44 3.07
C LEU A 29 -3.51 12.07 2.08
N THR A 30 -2.39 11.53 2.57
CA THR A 30 -1.30 11.07 1.69
C THR A 30 -1.72 9.86 0.84
N GLY A 31 -2.46 8.91 1.43
CA GLY A 31 -3.03 7.78 0.70
C GLY A 31 -4.02 8.21 -0.38
N ALA A 32 -4.92 9.15 -0.06
CA ALA A 32 -5.87 9.73 -1.00
C ALA A 32 -5.15 10.44 -2.16
N PHE A 33 -4.18 11.29 -1.84
CA PHE A 33 -3.43 12.04 -2.86
C PHE A 33 -2.65 11.12 -3.81
N ILE A 34 -1.91 10.15 -3.26
CA ILE A 34 -1.15 9.18 -4.07
C ILE A 34 -2.11 8.31 -4.90
N GLY A 35 -3.21 7.86 -4.31
CA GLY A 35 -4.21 7.04 -5.00
C GLY A 35 -4.89 7.77 -6.15
N LEU A 36 -5.31 9.02 -5.94
CA LEU A 36 -5.90 9.85 -6.99
C LEU A 36 -4.89 10.21 -8.06
N ALA A 37 -3.65 10.55 -7.68
CA ALA A 37 -2.59 10.80 -8.66
C ALA A 37 -2.33 9.57 -9.55
N GLN A 38 -2.36 8.36 -8.97
CA GLN A 38 -2.21 7.12 -9.73
C GLN A 38 -3.43 6.82 -10.61
N ASP A 39 -4.63 7.11 -10.12
CA ASP A 39 -5.86 7.00 -10.90
C ASP A 39 -5.87 7.98 -12.09
N MET A 40 -5.32 9.18 -11.94
CA MET A 40 -5.22 10.17 -13.02
C MET A 40 -4.14 9.83 -14.05
N LEU A 41 -3.05 9.19 -13.62
CA LEU A 41 -1.95 8.78 -14.49
C LEU A 41 -2.19 7.41 -15.15
N GLY A 42 -3.05 6.58 -14.57
CA GLY A 42 -3.44 5.28 -15.11
C GLY A 42 -4.63 5.41 -16.06
N HIS A 43 -4.67 4.60 -17.13
CA HIS A 43 -5.85 4.47 -18.01
C HIS A 43 -7.03 3.72 -17.33
N ASN A 44 -7.08 3.68 -16.00
CA ASN A 44 -8.11 2.98 -15.23
C ASN A 44 -9.15 3.97 -14.71
N SER A 45 -10.33 3.47 -14.32
CA SER A 45 -11.40 4.33 -13.80
C SER A 45 -10.95 5.12 -12.57
N ILE A 46 -11.20 6.43 -12.59
CA ILE A 46 -10.82 7.35 -11.52
C ILE A 46 -11.52 6.97 -10.20
N GLY A 47 -10.75 6.88 -9.10
CA GLY A 47 -11.24 6.69 -7.74
C GLY A 47 -10.97 5.30 -7.13
N LEU A 48 -10.59 4.30 -7.94
CA LEU A 48 -10.31 2.94 -7.47
C LEU A 48 -9.06 2.87 -6.58
N TYR A 49 -7.94 3.41 -7.05
CA TYR A 49 -6.73 3.49 -6.23
C TYR A 49 -6.85 4.57 -5.14
N GLY A 50 -7.60 5.64 -5.39
CA GLY A 50 -7.93 6.69 -4.41
C GLY A 50 -8.54 6.12 -3.13
N ILE A 51 -9.67 5.42 -3.24
CA ILE A 51 -10.36 4.84 -2.07
C ILE A 51 -9.48 3.79 -1.38
N SER A 52 -8.88 2.88 -2.15
CA SER A 52 -8.11 1.79 -1.57
C SER A 52 -6.85 2.28 -0.84
N LYS A 53 -6.10 3.24 -1.41
CA LYS A 53 -4.91 3.80 -0.76
C LYS A 53 -5.24 4.70 0.43
N THR A 54 -6.41 5.31 0.46
CA THR A 54 -6.90 6.07 1.62
C THR A 54 -7.09 5.16 2.83
N VAL A 55 -7.76 4.02 2.64
CA VAL A 55 -7.98 3.01 3.71
C VAL A 55 -6.65 2.45 4.19
N VAL A 56 -5.76 2.09 3.26
CA VAL A 56 -4.41 1.60 3.58
C VAL A 56 -3.61 2.65 4.34
N GLY A 57 -3.61 3.90 3.89
CA GLY A 57 -2.88 5.00 4.52
C GLY A 57 -3.38 5.32 5.94
N TYR A 58 -4.70 5.32 6.15
CA TYR A 58 -5.29 5.47 7.48
C TYR A 58 -4.94 4.30 8.41
N GLY A 59 -5.08 3.06 7.92
CA GLY A 59 -4.75 1.87 8.70
C GLY A 59 -3.27 1.82 9.07
N ALA A 60 -2.39 2.09 8.10
CA ALA A 60 -0.94 2.03 8.31
C ALA A 60 -0.51 3.08 9.32
N SER A 61 -0.97 4.33 9.18
CA SER A 61 -0.65 5.38 10.16
C SER A 61 -1.19 5.09 11.56
N SER A 62 -2.37 4.46 11.67
CA SER A 62 -2.95 4.06 12.97
C SER A 62 -2.19 2.92 13.64
N LEU A 63 -1.68 1.96 12.86
CA LEU A 63 -0.85 0.86 13.36
C LEU A 63 0.60 1.30 13.65
N GLY A 64 1.12 2.29 12.92
CA GLY A 64 2.47 2.84 13.16
C GLY A 64 2.63 3.60 14.47
N VAL A 65 1.54 3.98 15.13
CA VAL A 65 1.55 4.51 16.50
C VAL A 65 1.71 3.38 17.54
N LYS A 66 1.21 2.17 17.23
CA LYS A 66 1.07 1.06 18.19
C LYS A 66 2.10 -0.06 18.00
N LEU A 67 2.68 -0.19 16.81
CA LEU A 67 3.63 -1.23 16.47
C LEU A 67 5.05 -0.67 16.46
N ASP A 68 5.94 -1.37 17.15
CA ASP A 68 7.35 -1.04 17.15
C ASP A 68 7.98 -1.43 15.80
N VAL A 69 8.30 -0.41 15.01
CA VAL A 69 8.68 -0.56 13.60
C VAL A 69 10.14 -0.99 13.47
N GLU A 70 10.88 -1.28 14.54
CA GLU A 70 12.31 -1.59 14.44
C GLU A 70 12.59 -3.02 13.97
N ASN A 71 11.63 -3.94 14.16
CA ASN A 71 11.84 -5.35 13.82
C ASN A 71 11.49 -5.66 12.35
N ALA A 72 12.43 -6.25 11.61
CA ALA A 72 12.26 -6.55 10.19
C ALA A 72 11.08 -7.50 9.92
N GLY A 73 10.84 -8.47 10.82
CA GLY A 73 9.70 -9.37 10.73
C GLY A 73 8.34 -8.68 10.90
N ALA A 74 8.27 -7.68 11.79
CA ALA A 74 7.05 -6.89 11.99
C ALA A 74 6.72 -6.07 10.74
N ARG A 75 7.73 -5.43 10.13
CA ARG A 75 7.56 -4.71 8.85
C ARG A 75 7.04 -5.61 7.74
N PHE A 76 7.63 -6.79 7.60
CA PHE A 76 7.20 -7.77 6.59
C PHE A 76 5.72 -8.14 6.76
N LEU A 77 5.30 -8.50 7.98
CA LEU A 77 3.91 -8.87 8.26
C LEU A 77 2.93 -7.70 8.07
N ILE A 78 3.33 -6.49 8.45
CA ILE A 78 2.53 -5.27 8.27
C ILE A 78 2.34 -4.99 6.78
N THR A 79 3.41 -4.99 5.99
CA THR A 79 3.33 -4.74 4.53
C THR A 79 2.50 -5.81 3.83
N LEU A 80 2.67 -7.09 4.20
CA LEU A 80 1.89 -8.18 3.65
C LEU A 80 0.40 -8.05 4.00
N GLY A 81 0.08 -7.74 5.26
CA GLY A 81 -1.29 -7.48 5.71
C GLY A 81 -1.94 -6.31 4.98
N PHE A 82 -1.23 -5.18 4.84
CA PHE A 82 -1.74 -4.02 4.11
C PHE A 82 -1.91 -4.26 2.62
N TYR A 83 -1.05 -5.07 2.01
CA TYR A 83 -1.23 -5.49 0.62
C TYR A 83 -2.52 -6.30 0.46
N LEU A 84 -2.79 -7.25 1.36
CA LEU A 84 -4.03 -8.03 1.32
C LEU A 84 -5.27 -7.15 1.52
N VAL A 85 -5.23 -6.21 2.47
CA VAL A 85 -6.30 -5.23 2.69
C VAL A 85 -6.51 -4.36 1.45
N HIS A 86 -5.43 -3.82 0.88
CA HIS A 86 -5.48 -3.03 -0.36
C HIS A 86 -6.17 -3.80 -1.47
N SER A 87 -5.78 -5.05 -1.66
CA SER A 87 -6.31 -5.88 -2.73
C SER A 87 -7.77 -6.27 -2.49
N ALA A 88 -8.17 -6.54 -1.25
CA ALA A 88 -9.56 -6.81 -0.88
C ALA A 88 -10.45 -5.57 -1.10
N VAL A 89 -9.96 -4.38 -0.71
CA VAL A 89 -10.69 -3.11 -0.92
C VAL A 89 -10.79 -2.80 -2.41
N TYR A 90 -9.69 -2.93 -3.15
CA TYR A 90 -9.69 -2.72 -4.61
C TYR A 90 -10.69 -3.64 -5.31
N PHE A 91 -10.70 -4.93 -4.96
CA PHE A 91 -11.65 -5.89 -5.51
C PHE A 91 -13.10 -5.55 -5.15
N THR A 92 -13.35 -5.20 -3.89
CA THR A 92 -14.70 -4.82 -3.44
C THR A 92 -15.20 -3.59 -4.19
N VAL A 93 -14.36 -2.57 -4.37
CA VAL A 93 -14.69 -1.36 -5.14
C VAL A 93 -14.88 -1.69 -6.62
N ALA A 94 -13.98 -2.46 -7.24
CA ALA A 94 -14.07 -2.82 -8.66
C ALA A 94 -15.35 -3.62 -8.98
N ARG A 95 -15.72 -4.54 -8.08
CA ARG A 95 -16.92 -5.37 -8.24
C ARG A 95 -18.20 -4.61 -7.90
N ALA A 96 -18.23 -3.87 -6.80
CA ALA A 96 -19.44 -3.23 -6.29
C ALA A 96 -19.77 -1.91 -7.00
N LEU A 97 -18.76 -1.10 -7.36
CA LEU A 97 -18.96 0.22 -7.95
C LEU A 97 -18.81 0.25 -9.46
N VAL A 98 -17.94 -0.58 -10.04
CA VAL A 98 -17.60 -0.52 -11.48
C VAL A 98 -18.12 -1.75 -12.25
N ASN A 99 -18.65 -2.76 -11.55
CA ASN A 99 -19.16 -4.01 -12.12
C ASN A 99 -18.16 -4.70 -13.08
N MET A 100 -16.85 -4.53 -12.85
CA MET A 100 -15.81 -5.17 -13.65
C MET A 100 -15.64 -6.63 -13.23
N THR A 101 -15.63 -7.54 -14.19
CA THR A 101 -15.34 -8.97 -13.99
C THR A 101 -13.84 -9.19 -13.90
N LEU A 102 -13.25 -8.83 -12.75
CA LEU A 102 -11.83 -9.08 -12.50
C LEU A 102 -11.61 -10.58 -12.23
N SER A 103 -10.87 -11.26 -13.11
CA SER A 103 -10.48 -12.66 -12.93
C SER A 103 -9.44 -12.77 -11.81
N TRP A 104 -9.92 -12.87 -10.57
CA TRP A 104 -9.09 -12.93 -9.38
C TRP A 104 -8.43 -14.29 -9.21
N SER A 105 -7.10 -14.32 -9.21
CA SER A 105 -6.32 -15.51 -8.86
C SER A 105 -5.70 -15.33 -7.49
N TRP A 106 -6.21 -16.08 -6.50
CA TRP A 106 -5.71 -16.08 -5.12
C TRP A 106 -4.20 -16.36 -5.04
N TRP A 107 -3.68 -17.22 -5.90
CA TRP A 107 -2.24 -17.48 -6.00
C TRP A 107 -1.41 -16.30 -6.47
N HIS A 108 -1.91 -15.51 -7.42
CA HIS A 108 -1.20 -14.31 -7.84
C HIS A 108 -1.21 -13.22 -6.76
N GLY A 109 -2.33 -13.08 -6.02
CA GLY A 109 -2.44 -12.14 -4.91
C GLY A 109 -1.48 -12.47 -3.75
N VAL A 110 -1.39 -13.75 -3.36
CA VAL A 110 -0.49 -14.16 -2.27
C VAL A 110 0.98 -13.99 -2.66
N TRP A 111 1.39 -14.46 -3.83
CA TRP A 111 2.77 -14.30 -4.29
C TRP A 111 3.15 -12.84 -4.55
N GLY A 112 2.23 -12.03 -5.08
CA GLY A 112 2.39 -10.58 -5.22
C GLY A 112 2.57 -9.91 -3.86
N GLY A 113 1.77 -10.28 -2.86
CA GLY A 113 1.89 -9.74 -1.50
C GLY A 113 3.20 -10.10 -0.84
N VAL A 114 3.67 -11.34 -0.98
CA VAL A 114 4.98 -11.78 -0.47
C VAL A 114 6.11 -11.01 -1.15
N ALA A 115 6.09 -10.89 -2.48
CA ALA A 115 7.11 -10.16 -3.22
C ALA A 115 7.17 -8.67 -2.83
N ASN A 116 6.01 -8.02 -2.67
CA ASN A 116 5.93 -6.64 -2.21
C ASN A 116 6.37 -6.49 -0.75
N ALA A 117 6.05 -7.45 0.13
CA ALA A 117 6.51 -7.44 1.52
C ALA A 117 8.04 -7.57 1.63
N VAL A 118 8.65 -8.46 0.83
CA VAL A 118 10.12 -8.57 0.76
C VAL A 118 10.72 -7.24 0.30
N LEU A 119 10.26 -6.68 -0.82
CA LEU A 119 10.77 -5.39 -1.32
C LEU A 119 10.54 -4.25 -0.33
N GLY A 120 9.37 -4.20 0.31
CA GLY A 120 9.05 -3.18 1.31
C GLY A 120 10.01 -3.22 2.48
N THR A 121 10.37 -4.42 2.96
CA THR A 121 11.32 -4.57 4.06
C THR A 121 12.69 -3.99 3.71
N PHE A 122 13.20 -4.26 2.50
CA PHE A 122 14.44 -3.67 2.00
C PHE A 122 14.34 -2.16 1.79
N LEU A 123 13.23 -1.69 1.20
CA LEU A 123 13.01 -0.27 0.91
C LEU A 123 12.92 0.55 2.21
N TYR A 124 12.23 0.05 3.23
CA TYR A 124 12.11 0.73 4.52
C TYR A 124 13.44 0.82 5.24
N PHE A 125 14.29 -0.22 5.14
CA PHE A 125 15.65 -0.16 5.67
C PHE A 125 16.49 0.92 4.99
N ALA A 126 16.38 1.04 3.66
CA ALA A 126 17.07 2.08 2.91
C ALA A 126 16.56 3.49 3.29
N LEU A 127 15.24 3.68 3.35
CA LEU A 127 14.61 4.97 3.67
C LEU A 127 14.88 5.43 5.10
N ASP A 128 14.92 4.51 6.07
CA ASP A 128 15.31 4.86 7.45
C ASP A 128 16.75 5.37 7.53
N LYS A 129 17.65 4.79 6.75
CA LYS A 129 19.05 5.24 6.67
C LYS A 129 19.17 6.66 6.12
N PHE A 130 18.28 7.07 5.21
CA PHE A 130 18.21 8.45 4.72
C PHE A 130 17.60 9.40 5.76
N LYS A 131 16.55 8.97 6.47
CA LYS A 131 15.91 9.77 7.51
C LYS A 131 16.84 10.06 8.70
N GLN A 132 17.76 9.16 9.03
CA GLN A 132 18.75 9.39 10.10
C GLN A 132 19.85 10.40 9.75
N ARG A 133 19.99 10.78 8.48
CA ARG A 133 21.05 11.70 8.02
C ARG A 133 20.60 13.15 7.83
N THR A 134 19.33 13.46 8.07
CA THR A 134 18.76 14.82 8.00
C THR A 134 18.25 15.21 9.38
#